data_AF-A0AAD7V3B2-F1
#
_entry.id   AF-A0AAD7V3B2-F1
#
_cell.length_a   1.000
_cell.length_b   1.000
_cell.length_c   1.000
_cell.angle_alpha   90.00
_cell.angle_beta   90.00
_cell.angle_gamma   90.00
#
_symmetry.space_group_name_H-M   'P 1'
#
loop_
_entity.id
_entity.type
_entity.pdbx_description
1 polymer ?
#
loop_
_entity_poly.entity_id
_entity_poly.type
_entity_poly.pdbx_seq_one_letter_code
_entity_poly.pdbx_strand_id
1 'polypeptide(L)'
;MAPDLKEYDEEQARLMAEMCILVDENDNRIGADSKKTCHLMENINQGLLHRAFSVFLFDSENRLLLQQRASEKITFPNMWTNTCCSHPLNTPSELVEEAQLGARTAAQRKLEHELGIKPEQVPLDDFKYLTRIHYVAPSDGLWGEHEIDYIFFIKANVTMDVNANEVRDVKWVTPEELRAMFADPDVPMTPWFKLICNSFLFNWWAKLDTIESEKDEKTIHRLGF
;
A
#
# COMPACT_ATOMS: atom_id res chain seq x y z
N MET A 1 -2.15 4.46 -27.15
CA MET A 1 -0.96 3.63 -27.44
C MET A 1 -0.37 3.24 -26.10
N ALA A 2 -0.19 1.95 -25.83
CA ALA A 2 0.39 1.53 -24.55
C ALA A 2 1.83 2.08 -24.41
N PRO A 3 2.23 2.60 -23.24
CA PRO A 3 3.54 3.21 -23.07
C PRO A 3 4.67 2.19 -23.28
N ASP A 4 5.78 2.64 -23.87
CA ASP A 4 7.01 1.84 -23.96
C ASP A 4 7.68 1.83 -22.58
N LEU A 5 7.78 0.64 -21.98
CA LEU A 5 8.36 0.52 -20.64
C LEU A 5 9.90 0.66 -20.66
N LYS A 6 10.53 0.70 -21.84
CA LYS A 6 11.99 0.90 -21.97
C LYS A 6 12.48 2.26 -21.51
N GLU A 7 11.59 3.23 -21.33
CA GLU A 7 11.93 4.55 -20.79
C GLU A 7 11.99 4.56 -19.25
N TYR A 8 11.58 3.47 -18.60
CA TYR A 8 11.61 3.30 -17.14
C TYR A 8 12.77 2.41 -16.73
N ASP A 9 13.08 2.45 -15.42
CA ASP A 9 14.02 1.53 -14.80
C ASP A 9 13.68 0.06 -15.13
N GLU A 10 14.69 -0.75 -15.44
CA GLU A 10 14.51 -2.12 -15.93
C GLU A 10 13.81 -3.02 -14.92
N GLU A 11 14.09 -2.84 -13.62
CA GLU A 11 13.48 -3.62 -12.56
C GLU A 11 12.01 -3.22 -12.38
N GLN A 12 11.70 -1.93 -12.30
CA GLN A 12 10.32 -1.46 -12.20
C GLN A 12 9.51 -1.86 -13.44
N ALA A 13 10.08 -1.77 -14.64
CA ALA A 13 9.45 -2.24 -15.88
C ALA A 13 9.16 -3.75 -15.85
N ARG A 14 10.07 -4.56 -15.30
CA ARG A 14 9.85 -6.01 -15.14
C ARG A 14 8.69 -6.30 -14.18
N LEU A 15 8.58 -5.55 -13.09
CA LEU A 15 7.49 -5.70 -12.12
C LEU A 15 6.12 -5.34 -12.72
N MET A 16 6.06 -4.59 -13.82
CA MET A 16 4.80 -4.28 -14.49
C MET A 16 4.10 -5.48 -15.14
N ALA A 17 4.81 -6.61 -15.27
CA ALA A 17 4.24 -7.88 -15.73
C ALA A 17 3.60 -8.71 -14.60
N GLU A 18 3.74 -8.30 -13.33
CA GLU A 18 3.07 -8.96 -12.20
C GLU A 18 1.55 -8.96 -12.40
N MET A 19 0.89 -10.08 -12.07
CA MET A 19 -0.55 -10.23 -12.26
C MET A 19 -1.30 -9.80 -10.99
N CYS A 20 -2.00 -8.67 -11.06
CA CYS A 20 -2.89 -8.18 -10.02
C CYS A 20 -4.20 -8.97 -10.01
N ILE A 21 -4.91 -8.93 -8.88
CA ILE A 21 -6.27 -9.50 -8.74
C ILE A 21 -7.28 -8.43 -9.13
N LEU A 22 -8.06 -8.67 -10.19
CA LEU A 22 -9.17 -7.78 -10.55
C LEU A 22 -10.39 -8.07 -9.68
N VAL A 23 -11.05 -7.02 -9.22
CA VAL A 23 -12.24 -7.12 -8.35
C VAL A 23 -13.38 -6.22 -8.85
N ASP A 24 -14.61 -6.55 -8.46
CA ASP A 24 -15.73 -5.62 -8.54
C ASP A 24 -15.71 -4.64 -7.34
N GLU A 25 -16.63 -3.67 -7.32
CA GLU A 25 -16.69 -2.67 -6.25
C GLU A 25 -17.10 -3.23 -4.87
N ASN A 26 -17.52 -4.50 -4.80
CA ASN A 26 -17.81 -5.21 -3.57
C ASN A 26 -16.65 -6.13 -3.16
N ASP A 27 -15.49 -5.98 -3.80
CA ASP A 27 -14.27 -6.75 -3.55
C ASP A 27 -14.43 -8.25 -3.89
N ASN A 28 -15.32 -8.59 -4.82
CA ASN A 28 -15.38 -9.95 -5.35
C ASN A 28 -14.37 -10.08 -6.49
N ARG A 29 -13.52 -11.11 -6.44
CA ARG A 29 -12.57 -11.40 -7.51
C ARG A 29 -13.30 -11.73 -8.82
N ILE A 30 -13.01 -10.96 -9.88
CA ILE A 30 -13.58 -11.14 -11.23
C ILE A 30 -12.55 -11.59 -12.28
N GLY A 31 -11.26 -11.53 -11.97
CA GLY A 31 -10.21 -11.89 -12.92
C GLY A 31 -8.80 -11.55 -12.45
N ALA A 32 -7.90 -11.39 -13.41
CA ALA A 32 -6.53 -10.93 -13.21
C ALA A 32 -6.03 -10.21 -14.45
N ASP A 33 -5.18 -9.21 -14.27
CA ASP A 33 -4.49 -8.53 -15.36
C ASP A 33 -3.10 -8.08 -14.88
N SER A 34 -2.24 -7.67 -15.80
CA SER A 34 -0.92 -7.15 -15.48
C SER A 34 -1.01 -5.84 -14.70
N LYS A 35 -0.04 -5.61 -13.83
CA LYS A 35 0.15 -4.35 -13.11
C LYS A 35 0.16 -3.16 -14.07
N LYS A 36 0.78 -3.30 -15.25
CA LYS A 36 0.65 -2.30 -16.33
C LYS A 36 -0.78 -1.97 -16.67
N THR A 37 -1.59 -2.97 -17.01
CA THR A 37 -2.98 -2.74 -17.42
C THR A 37 -3.77 -2.07 -16.30
N CYS A 38 -3.59 -2.53 -15.06
CA CYS A 38 -4.29 -2.04 -13.88
C CYS A 38 -4.02 -0.55 -13.57
N HIS A 39 -2.81 -0.06 -13.83
CA HIS A 39 -2.38 1.28 -13.39
C HIS A 39 -2.46 2.33 -14.51
N LEU A 40 -2.96 1.98 -15.71
CA LEU A 40 -3.17 2.94 -16.79
C LEU A 40 -4.49 3.67 -16.61
N MET A 41 -4.45 5.00 -16.61
CA MET A 41 -5.65 5.84 -16.48
C MET A 41 -6.71 5.56 -17.55
N GLU A 42 -6.31 5.16 -18.76
CA GLU A 42 -7.25 4.75 -19.82
C GLU A 42 -8.14 3.58 -19.38
N ASN A 43 -7.60 2.61 -18.64
CA ASN A 43 -8.34 1.44 -18.17
C ASN A 43 -9.08 1.72 -16.87
N ILE A 44 -8.46 2.48 -15.96
CA ILE A 44 -9.08 2.96 -14.72
C ILE A 44 -10.36 3.76 -15.04
N ASN A 45 -10.30 4.66 -16.03
CA ASN A 45 -11.47 5.45 -16.46
C ASN A 45 -12.58 4.60 -17.11
N GLN A 46 -12.29 3.36 -17.48
CA GLN A 46 -13.28 2.36 -17.93
C GLN A 46 -13.78 1.46 -16.79
N GLY A 47 -13.37 1.71 -15.55
CA GLY A 47 -13.81 1.00 -14.36
C GLY A 47 -12.91 -0.18 -13.97
N LEU A 48 -11.72 -0.35 -14.56
CA LEU A 48 -10.79 -1.39 -14.15
C LEU A 48 -10.34 -1.14 -12.71
N LEU A 49 -10.56 -2.12 -11.83
CA LEU A 49 -10.34 -2.04 -10.39
C LEU A 49 -9.59 -3.30 -9.93
N HIS A 50 -8.58 -3.12 -9.09
CA HIS A 50 -7.80 -4.23 -8.52
C HIS A 50 -7.69 -4.16 -7.01
N ARG A 51 -7.37 -5.31 -6.40
CA ARG A 51 -7.12 -5.39 -4.95
C ARG A 51 -5.71 -4.93 -4.62
N ALA A 52 -5.58 -4.23 -3.49
CA ALA A 52 -4.32 -3.74 -2.94
C ALA A 52 -4.25 -3.93 -1.42
N PHE A 53 -3.12 -3.58 -0.84
CA PHE A 53 -2.96 -3.46 0.61
C PHE A 53 -2.05 -2.29 0.99
N SER A 54 -2.29 -1.76 2.19
CA SER A 54 -1.48 -0.75 2.87
C SER A 54 -1.13 -1.23 4.27
N VAL A 55 0.18 -1.35 4.54
CA VAL A 55 0.72 -1.70 5.87
C VAL A 55 1.07 -0.45 6.65
N PHE A 56 0.69 -0.43 7.92
CA PHE A 56 1.08 0.53 8.94
C PHE A 56 1.83 -0.21 10.05
N LEU A 57 3.17 -0.13 10.00
CA LEU A 57 4.06 -0.79 10.95
C LEU A 57 4.46 0.19 12.06
N PHE A 58 4.19 -0.19 13.29
CA PHE A 58 4.54 0.57 14.49
C PHE A 58 5.66 -0.11 15.27
N ASP A 59 6.57 0.66 15.85
CA ASP A 59 7.56 0.12 16.78
C ASP A 59 7.02 0.04 18.21
N SER A 60 7.86 -0.44 19.13
CA SER A 60 7.50 -0.50 20.55
C SER A 60 7.24 0.85 21.21
N GLU A 61 7.69 1.96 20.60
CA GLU A 61 7.46 3.34 21.04
C GLU A 61 6.21 3.97 20.39
N ASN A 62 5.41 3.17 19.67
CA ASN A 62 4.24 3.62 18.92
C ASN A 62 4.58 4.66 17.83
N ARG A 63 5.79 4.67 17.27
CA ARG A 63 6.12 5.46 16.07
C ARG A 63 5.72 4.68 14.84
N LEU A 64 5.21 5.34 13.81
CA LEU A 64 4.89 4.75 12.51
C LEU A 64 6.12 4.78 11.61
N LEU A 65 6.44 3.67 10.97
CA LEU A 65 7.43 3.62 9.90
C LEU A 65 6.83 4.15 8.60
N LEU A 66 7.40 5.22 8.07
CA LEU A 66 7.13 5.75 6.74
C LEU A 66 8.24 5.35 5.78
N GLN A 67 7.90 5.27 4.49
CA GLN A 67 8.87 5.22 3.41
C GLN A 67 8.70 6.42 2.47
N GLN A 68 9.81 6.88 1.90
CA GLN A 68 9.82 7.73 0.71
C GLN A 68 10.03 6.85 -0.50
N ARG A 69 9.12 6.89 -1.45
CA ARG A 69 9.19 6.13 -2.70
C ARG A 69 10.43 6.50 -3.51
N ALA A 70 11.11 5.51 -4.08
CA ALA A 70 12.24 5.73 -4.98
C ALA A 70 11.89 6.60 -6.20
N SER A 71 12.90 7.22 -6.82
CA SER A 71 12.72 8.02 -8.04
C SER A 71 12.33 7.17 -9.24
N GLU A 72 12.67 5.89 -9.20
CA GLU A 72 12.49 4.90 -10.25
C GLU A 72 11.04 4.38 -10.31
N LYS A 73 10.26 4.59 -9.25
CA LYS A 73 8.84 4.17 -9.18
C LYS A 73 8.03 4.80 -10.31
N ILE A 74 7.27 3.98 -11.02
CA ILE A 74 6.40 4.44 -12.12
C ILE A 74 5.28 5.35 -11.61
N THR A 75 4.59 4.96 -10.54
CA THR A 75 3.56 5.79 -9.89
C THR A 75 4.14 6.53 -8.70
N PHE A 76 3.83 7.81 -8.57
CA PHE A 76 4.16 8.66 -7.41
C PHE A 76 5.63 8.58 -6.92
N PRO A 77 6.64 8.76 -7.80
CA PRO A 77 8.05 8.75 -7.38
C PRO A 77 8.34 9.90 -6.40
N ASN A 78 9.30 9.68 -5.49
CA ASN A 78 9.76 10.65 -4.48
C ASN A 78 8.74 11.08 -3.41
N MET A 79 7.53 10.51 -3.40
CA MET A 79 6.51 10.83 -2.39
C MET A 79 6.68 10.00 -1.11
N TRP A 80 6.42 10.60 0.03
CA TRP A 80 6.29 9.91 1.32
C TRP A 80 4.93 9.21 1.42
N THR A 81 4.93 8.04 2.06
CA THR A 81 3.74 7.21 2.27
C THR A 81 3.87 6.37 3.55
N ASN A 82 2.81 5.65 3.92
CA ASN A 82 2.85 4.61 4.97
C ASN A 82 3.89 3.52 4.67
N THR A 83 4.07 2.58 5.60
CA THR A 83 5.19 1.63 5.61
C THR A 83 5.40 0.87 4.30
N CYS A 84 4.35 0.28 3.73
CA CYS A 84 4.44 -0.51 2.50
C CYS A 84 3.06 -0.56 1.83
N CYS A 85 3.01 -0.34 0.52
CA CYS A 85 1.80 -0.46 -0.30
C CYS A 85 2.10 -1.27 -1.56
N SER A 86 1.29 -2.28 -1.85
CA SER A 86 1.44 -3.10 -3.04
C SER A 86 0.18 -3.95 -3.25
N HIS A 87 0.27 -4.93 -4.16
CA HIS A 87 -0.83 -5.79 -4.54
C HIS A 87 -0.61 -7.24 -4.09
N PRO A 88 -1.66 -7.93 -3.62
CA PRO A 88 -1.68 -9.39 -3.68
C PRO A 88 -1.70 -9.84 -5.14
N LEU A 89 -0.86 -10.83 -5.45
CA LEU A 89 -0.72 -11.39 -6.78
C LEU A 89 -1.77 -12.46 -7.05
N ASN A 90 -2.16 -12.61 -8.30
CA ASN A 90 -3.00 -13.71 -8.76
C ASN A 90 -2.21 -15.05 -8.81
N THR A 91 -1.81 -15.54 -7.64
CA THR A 91 -1.08 -16.79 -7.41
C THR A 91 -1.77 -17.61 -6.33
N PRO A 92 -1.65 -18.95 -6.31
CA PRO A 92 -2.36 -19.78 -5.33
C PRO A 92 -2.14 -19.38 -3.86
N SER A 93 -0.93 -18.94 -3.50
CA SER A 93 -0.59 -18.53 -2.13
C SER A 93 -1.20 -17.18 -1.74
N GLU A 94 -1.44 -16.28 -2.70
CA GLU A 94 -1.94 -14.92 -2.44
C GLU A 94 -3.44 -14.75 -2.77
N LEU A 95 -4.09 -15.82 -3.23
CA LEU A 95 -5.54 -15.90 -3.49
C LEU A 95 -6.37 -16.46 -2.31
N VAL A 96 -5.75 -16.72 -1.16
CA VAL A 96 -6.46 -17.25 0.01
C VAL A 96 -7.23 -16.13 0.71
N GLU A 97 -8.56 -16.12 0.55
CA GLU A 97 -9.44 -15.07 1.10
C GLU A 97 -9.67 -15.18 2.61
N GLU A 98 -9.59 -16.39 3.18
CA GLU A 98 -9.85 -16.64 4.60
C GLU A 98 -8.89 -15.82 5.47
N ALA A 99 -9.47 -15.01 6.38
CA ALA A 99 -8.73 -14.09 7.25
C ALA A 99 -7.68 -13.25 6.49
N GLN A 100 -8.00 -12.90 5.23
CA GLN A 100 -7.16 -12.12 4.34
C GLN A 100 -5.73 -12.69 4.20
N LEU A 101 -5.56 -14.02 4.34
CA LEU A 101 -4.25 -14.67 4.40
C LEU A 101 -3.41 -14.39 3.16
N GLY A 102 -4.03 -14.39 1.97
CA GLY A 102 -3.34 -14.10 0.72
C GLY A 102 -2.76 -12.68 0.69
N ALA A 103 -3.54 -11.69 1.15
CA ALA A 103 -3.08 -10.31 1.24
C ALA A 103 -2.03 -10.10 2.36
N ARG A 104 -2.15 -10.79 3.51
CA ARG A 104 -1.09 -10.81 4.55
C ARG A 104 0.21 -11.41 4.01
N THR A 105 0.12 -12.47 3.22
CA THR A 105 1.28 -13.10 2.55
C THR A 105 1.96 -12.13 1.60
N ALA A 106 1.17 -11.41 0.80
CA ALA A 106 1.67 -10.36 -0.08
C ALA A 106 2.34 -9.20 0.68
N ALA A 107 1.75 -8.78 1.80
CA ALA A 107 2.30 -7.75 2.68
C ALA A 107 3.66 -8.15 3.27
N GLN A 108 3.78 -9.37 3.80
CA GLN A 108 5.04 -9.89 4.32
C GLN A 108 6.12 -9.97 3.21
N ARG A 109 5.77 -10.51 2.03
CA ARG A 109 6.67 -10.57 0.87
C ARG A 109 7.17 -9.19 0.45
N LYS A 110 6.30 -8.18 0.46
CA LYS A 110 6.67 -6.83 0.02
C LYS A 110 7.42 -6.02 1.08
N LEU A 111 7.16 -6.24 2.36
CA LEU A 111 8.01 -5.72 3.44
C LEU A 111 9.44 -6.27 3.34
N GLU A 112 9.60 -7.54 3.01
CA GLU A 112 10.92 -8.13 2.75
C GLU A 112 11.55 -7.53 1.49
N HIS A 113 10.80 -7.45 0.39
CA HIS A 113 11.34 -6.96 -0.88
C HIS A 113 11.70 -5.46 -0.87
N GLU A 114 10.89 -4.59 -0.28
CA GLU A 114 11.10 -3.14 -0.29
C GLU A 114 12.02 -2.67 0.84
N LEU A 115 11.85 -3.22 2.04
CA LEU A 115 12.51 -2.73 3.26
C LEU A 115 13.54 -3.72 3.84
N GLY A 116 13.68 -4.92 3.27
CA GLY A 116 14.56 -5.97 3.80
C GLY A 116 14.08 -6.53 5.15
N ILE A 117 12.82 -6.29 5.52
CA ILE A 117 12.27 -6.77 6.79
C ILE A 117 11.98 -8.27 6.64
N LYS A 118 12.82 -9.08 7.30
CA LYS A 118 12.71 -10.53 7.24
C LYS A 118 11.37 -11.05 7.80
N PRO A 119 10.77 -12.09 7.20
CA PRO A 119 9.49 -12.67 7.62
C PRO A 119 9.39 -13.02 9.10
N GLU A 120 10.50 -13.45 9.75
CA GLU A 120 10.51 -13.82 11.17
C GLU A 120 10.28 -12.63 12.10
N GLN A 121 10.53 -11.40 11.63
CA GLN A 121 10.28 -10.17 12.39
C GLN A 121 8.82 -9.69 12.28
N VAL A 122 8.09 -10.20 11.29
CA VAL A 122 6.70 -9.84 10.99
C VAL A 122 5.87 -11.09 10.66
N PRO A 123 5.65 -12.00 11.61
CA PRO A 123 4.84 -13.20 11.39
C PRO A 123 3.44 -12.88 10.85
N LEU A 124 2.89 -13.74 9.99
CA LEU A 124 1.60 -13.50 9.33
C LEU A 124 0.45 -13.28 10.33
N ASP A 125 0.47 -13.97 11.47
CA ASP A 125 -0.59 -13.88 12.49
C ASP A 125 -0.55 -12.59 13.31
N ASP A 126 0.55 -11.83 13.23
CA ASP A 126 0.69 -10.55 13.91
C ASP A 126 0.10 -9.39 13.08
N PHE A 127 -0.20 -9.60 11.80
CA PHE A 127 -0.90 -8.61 10.98
C PHE A 127 -2.37 -8.49 11.39
N LYS A 128 -2.77 -7.27 11.74
CA LYS A 128 -4.14 -6.91 12.10
C LYS A 128 -4.82 -6.27 10.90
N TYR A 129 -5.72 -7.02 10.26
CA TYR A 129 -6.61 -6.47 9.25
C TYR A 129 -7.67 -5.59 9.92
N LEU A 130 -7.79 -4.32 9.51
CA LEU A 130 -8.78 -3.41 10.06
C LEU A 130 -9.99 -3.25 9.15
N THR A 131 -9.78 -2.81 7.91
CA THR A 131 -10.88 -2.49 7.00
C THR A 131 -10.40 -2.40 5.55
N ARG A 132 -11.33 -2.06 4.63
CA ARG A 132 -11.08 -1.81 3.21
C ARG A 132 -11.41 -0.39 2.83
N ILE A 133 -10.57 0.20 1.99
CA ILE A 133 -10.76 1.54 1.44
C ILE A 133 -10.78 1.47 -0.08
N HIS A 134 -11.84 1.96 -0.69
CA HIS A 134 -11.93 2.16 -2.14
C HIS A 134 -11.52 3.60 -2.46
N TYR A 135 -10.56 3.79 -3.36
CA TYR A 135 -10.14 5.11 -3.82
C TYR A 135 -9.65 5.10 -5.28
N VAL A 136 -9.60 6.29 -5.90
CA VAL A 136 -8.92 6.54 -7.19
C VAL A 136 -7.93 7.69 -7.02
N ALA A 137 -6.73 7.55 -7.59
CA ALA A 137 -5.70 8.58 -7.55
C ALA A 137 -4.88 8.63 -8.85
N PRO A 138 -5.04 9.68 -9.68
CA PRO A 138 -4.14 9.91 -10.81
C PRO A 138 -2.72 10.27 -10.33
N SER A 139 -1.69 9.79 -11.03
CA SER A 139 -0.27 10.11 -10.77
C SER A 139 0.21 11.27 -11.65
N ASP A 140 0.33 11.04 -12.97
CA ASP A 140 0.92 11.99 -13.94
C ASP A 140 0.06 12.16 -15.21
N GLY A 141 -1.18 11.69 -15.16
CA GLY A 141 -2.14 11.70 -16.27
C GLY A 141 -2.14 10.41 -17.11
N LEU A 142 -1.00 9.72 -17.22
CA LEU A 142 -0.92 8.40 -17.86
C LEU A 142 -1.18 7.30 -16.85
N TRP A 143 -0.54 7.39 -15.69
CA TRP A 143 -0.61 6.40 -14.63
C TRP A 143 -1.49 6.85 -13.47
N GLY A 144 -2.02 5.89 -12.72
CA GLY A 144 -2.77 6.13 -11.49
C GLY A 144 -3.09 4.84 -10.75
N GLU A 145 -3.91 4.98 -9.71
CA GLU A 145 -4.38 3.89 -8.85
C GLU A 145 -5.91 3.89 -8.82
N HIS A 146 -6.50 2.70 -8.80
CA HIS A 146 -7.92 2.46 -8.57
C HIS A 146 -8.06 1.13 -7.83
N GLU A 147 -8.27 1.21 -6.52
CA GLU A 147 -7.99 0.08 -5.64
C GLU A 147 -9.08 -0.15 -4.59
N ILE A 148 -9.31 -1.42 -4.28
CA ILE A 148 -9.82 -1.83 -2.97
C ILE A 148 -8.62 -2.18 -2.08
N ASP A 149 -8.29 -1.27 -1.17
CA ASP A 149 -7.08 -1.30 -0.35
C ASP A 149 -7.34 -1.90 1.02
N TYR A 150 -6.66 -3.01 1.34
CA TYR A 150 -6.72 -3.67 2.64
C TYR A 150 -5.80 -2.97 3.63
N ILE A 151 -6.36 -2.52 4.75
CA ILE A 151 -5.60 -1.82 5.79
C ILE A 151 -5.07 -2.82 6.81
N PHE A 152 -3.74 -2.97 6.86
CA PHE A 152 -3.06 -3.82 7.82
C PHE A 152 -2.24 -3.01 8.82
N PHE A 153 -2.35 -3.37 10.09
CA PHE A 153 -1.50 -2.87 11.16
C PHE A 153 -0.61 -3.99 11.67
N ILE A 154 0.62 -3.66 12.04
CA ILE A 154 1.52 -4.60 12.72
C ILE A 154 2.43 -3.81 13.66
N LYS A 155 2.71 -4.36 14.85
CA LYS A 155 3.62 -3.76 15.81
C LYS A 155 4.85 -4.64 15.98
N ALA A 156 6.00 -4.16 15.54
CA ALA A 156 7.25 -4.91 15.57
C ALA A 156 8.46 -3.96 15.59
N ASN A 157 9.49 -4.31 16.37
CA ASN A 157 10.80 -3.71 16.24
C ASN A 157 11.56 -4.47 15.15
N VAL A 158 11.91 -3.78 14.07
CA VAL A 158 12.48 -4.41 12.86
C VAL A 158 13.85 -3.86 12.53
N THR A 159 14.66 -4.70 11.90
CA THR A 159 15.84 -4.31 11.14
C THR A 159 15.49 -4.23 9.66
N MET A 160 16.12 -3.30 8.95
CA MET A 160 15.86 -3.02 7.54
C MET A 160 17.17 -3.12 6.73
N ASP A 161 17.04 -3.66 5.53
CA ASP A 161 18.05 -3.63 4.47
C ASP A 161 17.36 -3.13 3.20
N VAL A 162 17.25 -1.81 3.11
CA VAL A 162 16.34 -1.11 2.21
C VAL A 162 16.73 -1.32 0.75
N ASN A 163 15.78 -1.73 -0.09
CA ASN A 163 15.98 -1.80 -1.52
C ASN A 163 15.87 -0.40 -2.14
N ALA A 164 17.01 0.17 -2.56
CA ALA A 164 17.09 1.51 -3.12
C ALA A 164 16.30 1.71 -4.44
N ASN A 165 15.95 0.63 -5.15
CA ASN A 165 15.10 0.70 -6.35
C ASN A 165 13.62 0.93 -5.99
N GLU A 166 13.22 0.57 -4.76
CA GLU A 166 11.85 0.69 -4.28
C GLU A 166 11.67 1.89 -3.33
N VAL A 167 12.65 2.13 -2.46
CA VAL A 167 12.57 3.08 -1.36
C VAL A 167 13.81 3.98 -1.32
N ARG A 168 13.57 5.29 -1.32
CA ARG A 168 14.60 6.33 -1.25
C ARG A 168 15.03 6.64 0.18
N ASP A 169 14.09 6.65 1.11
CA ASP A 169 14.33 7.02 2.51
C ASP A 169 13.28 6.38 3.43
N VAL A 170 13.59 6.28 4.72
CA VAL A 170 12.68 5.73 5.74
C VAL A 170 12.69 6.60 6.98
N LYS A 171 11.54 6.73 7.64
CA LYS A 171 11.44 7.53 8.86
C LYS A 171 10.43 6.96 9.83
N TRP A 172 10.87 6.76 11.07
CA TRP A 172 9.97 6.55 12.20
C TRP A 172 9.45 7.90 12.67
N VAL A 173 8.13 8.04 12.77
CA VAL A 173 7.51 9.31 13.17
C VAL A 173 6.48 9.13 14.28
N THR A 174 6.40 10.12 15.18
CA THR A 174 5.25 10.28 16.09
C THR A 174 4.05 10.89 15.35
N PRO A 175 2.83 10.88 15.94
CA PRO A 175 1.69 11.61 15.38
C PRO A 175 1.97 13.10 15.13
N GLU A 176 2.70 13.76 16.03
CA GLU A 176 3.05 15.18 15.93
C GLU A 176 4.02 15.43 14.79
N GLU A 177 5.04 14.58 14.65
CA GLU A 177 6.00 14.67 13.54
C GLU A 177 5.33 14.42 12.20
N LEU A 178 4.41 13.45 12.12
CA LEU A 178 3.62 13.22 10.91
C LEU A 178 2.76 14.44 10.56
N ARG A 179 2.08 15.05 11.54
CA ARG A 179 1.30 16.28 11.33
C ARG A 179 2.18 17.43 10.84
N ALA A 180 3.39 17.57 11.36
CA ALA A 180 4.35 18.56 10.90
C ALA A 180 4.77 18.31 9.45
N MET A 181 5.03 17.05 9.07
CA MET A 181 5.33 16.68 7.68
C MET A 181 4.16 16.99 6.73
N PHE A 182 2.90 16.78 7.15
CA PHE A 182 1.73 17.15 6.36
C PHE A 182 1.54 18.66 6.19
N ALA A 183 2.00 19.45 7.16
CA ALA A 183 1.92 20.91 7.12
C ALA A 183 3.02 21.54 6.24
N ASP A 184 4.08 20.78 5.94
CA ASP A 184 5.19 21.22 5.09
C ASP A 184 4.84 21.01 3.60
N PRO A 185 4.70 22.09 2.81
CA PRO A 185 4.39 21.99 1.38
C PRO A 185 5.51 21.36 0.56
N ASP A 186 6.74 21.32 1.07
CA ASP A 186 7.90 20.73 0.39
C ASP A 186 8.01 19.21 0.60
N VAL A 187 7.11 18.62 1.41
CA VAL A 187 7.06 17.18 1.67
C VAL A 187 5.88 16.56 0.92
N PRO A 188 6.09 16.01 -0.30
CA PRO A 188 5.02 15.40 -1.06
C PRO A 188 4.56 14.09 -0.41
N MET A 189 3.27 13.96 -0.14
CA MET A 189 2.64 12.76 0.40
C MET A 189 1.71 12.11 -0.63
N THR A 190 1.71 10.78 -0.71
CA THR A 190 0.86 10.03 -1.64
C THR A 190 -0.64 10.26 -1.35
N PRO A 191 -1.52 10.30 -2.37
CA PRO A 191 -2.92 10.65 -2.19
C PRO A 191 -3.67 9.74 -1.20
N TRP A 192 -3.50 8.42 -1.30
CA TRP A 192 -4.15 7.46 -0.39
C TRP A 192 -3.69 7.66 1.05
N PHE A 193 -2.40 7.91 1.28
CA PHE A 193 -1.88 8.16 2.61
C PHE A 193 -2.49 9.42 3.22
N LYS A 194 -2.67 10.50 2.43
CA LYS A 194 -3.41 11.69 2.87
C LYS A 194 -4.85 11.35 3.27
N LEU A 195 -5.56 10.59 2.43
CA LEU A 195 -6.95 10.18 2.68
C LEU A 195 -7.05 9.38 3.98
N ILE A 196 -6.22 8.34 4.15
CA ILE A 196 -6.22 7.49 5.34
C ILE A 196 -5.86 8.29 6.59
N CYS A 197 -4.86 9.19 6.51
CA CYS A 197 -4.47 10.04 7.63
C CYS A 197 -5.59 10.94 8.10
N ASN A 198 -6.25 11.64 7.16
CA ASN A 198 -7.30 12.60 7.47
C ASN A 198 -8.60 11.94 7.93
N SER A 199 -8.89 10.72 7.49
CA SER A 199 -10.12 10.01 7.83
C SER A 199 -10.00 9.13 9.06
N PHE A 200 -8.86 8.46 9.26
CA PHE A 200 -8.79 7.32 10.17
C PHE A 200 -7.53 7.24 11.04
N LEU A 201 -6.34 7.42 10.45
CA LEU A 201 -5.08 7.00 11.05
C LEU A 201 -4.87 7.57 12.45
N PHE A 202 -5.09 8.86 12.67
CA PHE A 202 -4.82 9.48 13.97
C PHE A 202 -5.75 8.96 15.07
N ASN A 203 -6.98 8.55 14.72
CA ASN A 203 -7.91 7.94 15.68
C ASN A 203 -7.47 6.51 16.01
N TRP A 204 -7.07 5.74 15.00
CA TRP A 204 -6.51 4.38 15.16
C TRP A 204 -5.22 4.39 15.98
N TRP A 205 -4.34 5.36 15.71
CA TRP A 205 -3.07 5.52 16.40
C TRP A 205 -3.26 5.79 17.91
N ALA A 206 -4.28 6.56 18.28
CA ALA A 206 -4.64 6.78 19.68
C ALA A 206 -5.16 5.51 20.40
N LYS A 207 -5.45 4.45 19.65
CA LYS A 207 -6.04 3.19 20.12
C LYS A 207 -5.19 1.96 19.76
N LEU A 208 -3.89 2.11 19.51
CA LEU A 208 -3.03 0.99 19.06
C LEU A 208 -3.13 -0.25 19.97
N ASP A 209 -3.17 -0.07 21.29
CA ASP A 209 -3.26 -1.18 22.24
C ASP A 209 -4.61 -1.93 22.18
N THR A 210 -5.65 -1.29 21.62
CA THR A 210 -6.99 -1.87 21.44
C THR A 210 -7.43 -1.84 19.98
N ILE A 211 -6.50 -1.84 19.02
CA ILE A 211 -6.79 -1.54 17.61
C ILE A 211 -7.82 -2.49 16.98
N GLU A 212 -7.91 -3.72 17.47
CA GLU A 212 -8.90 -4.72 17.06
C GLU A 212 -10.35 -4.25 17.29
N SER A 213 -10.60 -3.31 18.23
CA SER A 213 -11.94 -2.73 18.41
C SER A 213 -12.38 -1.83 17.26
N GLU A 214 -11.44 -1.39 16.43
CA GLU A 214 -11.69 -0.53 15.27
C GLU A 214 -11.86 -1.34 13.97
N LYS A 215 -11.82 -2.67 14.07
CA LYS A 215 -11.97 -3.56 12.92
C LYS A 215 -13.38 -3.46 12.33
N ASP A 216 -13.46 -3.17 11.04
CA ASP A 216 -14.68 -3.17 10.23
C ASP A 216 -14.46 -3.99 8.96
N GLU A 217 -14.88 -5.26 9.01
CA GLU A 217 -14.78 -6.19 7.88
C GLU A 217 -15.90 -6.01 6.85
N LYS A 218 -17.00 -5.36 7.22
CA LYS A 218 -18.22 -5.33 6.41
C LYS A 218 -18.22 -4.15 5.45
N THR A 219 -17.67 -3.02 5.87
CA THR A 219 -17.68 -1.80 5.08
C THR A 219 -16.49 -1.75 4.12
N ILE A 220 -16.74 -1.22 2.92
CA ILE A 220 -15.71 -0.70 2.03
C ILE A 220 -15.86 0.82 2.05
N HIS A 221 -14.92 1.52 2.68
CA HIS A 221 -14.98 2.98 2.81
C HIS A 221 -14.57 3.63 1.49
N ARG A 222 -15.44 4.46 0.91
CA ARG A 222 -15.17 5.13 -0.38
C ARG A 222 -14.63 6.53 -0.12
N LEU A 223 -13.39 6.80 -0.51
CA LEU A 223 -12.70 8.06 -0.28
C LEU A 223 -12.20 8.68 -1.60
N GLY A 224 -12.25 10.01 -1.70
CA GLY A 224 -11.61 10.73 -2.80
C GLY A 224 -12.36 10.70 -4.14
N PHE A 225 -13.64 10.37 -4.12
CA PHE A 225 -14.56 10.49 -5.26
C PHE A 225 -15.51 11.68 -5.11
#